data_AF-A0A2K3JVU0-F1
#
_entry.id   AF-A0A2K3JVU0-F1
#
_cell.length_a   1.000
_cell.length_b   1.000
_cell.length_c   1.000
_cell.angle_alpha   90.00
_cell.angle_beta   90.00
_cell.angle_gamma   90.00
#
_symmetry.space_group_name_H-M   'P 1'
#
loop_
_entity.id
_entity.type
_entity.pdbx_description
1 polymer ?
#
loop_
_entity_poly.entity_id
_entity_poly.type
_entity_poly.pdbx_seq_one_letter_code
_entity_poly.pdbx_strand_id
1 'polypeptide(L)'
;MRIINEPTAAALAYGLDMEDPIIDDEKIVLIFDLGGGTFDVSLLEIADSVFQVKATAGDSRLGGEDFDNRMVDNFVQEFKRKHEKEISGNPRALRKLRTACERAKRTLSSTKQTTIEIDSLYEGIDFYTTITRHRFEELNMDLFNNCIDTVERCLREAQMDKSSVHDIVLVGGSTRIPKVQQLL
;
A
#
# COMPACT_ATOMS: atom_id res chain seq x y z
N MET A 1 20.93 -22.17 8.83
CA MET A 1 19.87 -21.16 8.65
C MET A 1 20.56 -19.83 8.42
N ARG A 2 20.33 -19.17 7.27
CA ARG A 2 20.96 -17.89 6.92
C ARG A 2 19.87 -16.82 6.98
N ILE A 3 20.12 -15.72 7.67
CA ILE A 3 19.22 -14.57 7.69
C ILE A 3 19.47 -13.80 6.40
N ILE A 4 18.42 -13.59 5.61
CA ILE A 4 18.42 -12.75 4.42
C ILE A 4 17.48 -11.58 4.64
N ASN A 5 17.82 -10.43 4.09
CA ASN A 5 16.98 -9.24 4.08
C ASN A 5 15.73 -9.48 3.22
N GLU A 6 14.61 -8.93 3.67
CA GLU A 6 13.30 -9.01 3.02
C GLU A 6 13.29 -8.65 1.53
N PRO A 7 13.93 -7.56 1.06
CA PRO A 7 13.92 -7.23 -0.37
C PRO A 7 14.65 -8.26 -1.23
N THR A 8 15.71 -8.90 -0.72
CA THR A 8 16.38 -10.00 -1.42
C THR A 8 15.54 -11.28 -1.39
N ALA A 9 14.87 -11.57 -0.27
CA ALA A 9 13.91 -12.68 -0.20
C ALA A 9 12.75 -12.51 -1.20
N ALA A 10 12.24 -11.29 -1.34
CA ALA A 10 11.20 -10.95 -2.30
C ALA A 10 11.67 -11.11 -3.75
N ALA A 11 12.88 -10.63 -4.07
CA ALA A 11 13.47 -10.79 -5.40
C ALA A 11 13.62 -12.28 -5.78
N LEU A 12 14.15 -13.09 -4.86
CA LEU A 12 14.28 -14.53 -5.06
C LEU A 12 12.92 -15.23 -5.23
N ALA A 13 11.92 -14.87 -4.41
CA ALA A 13 10.58 -15.45 -4.49
C ALA A 13 9.85 -15.09 -5.81
N TYR A 14 10.21 -13.98 -6.45
CA TYR A 14 9.64 -13.56 -7.73
C TYR A 14 10.18 -14.37 -8.93
N GLY A 15 11.09 -15.33 -8.71
CA GLY A 15 11.64 -16.14 -9.78
C GLY A 15 12.73 -15.42 -10.56
N LEU A 16 13.38 -14.42 -9.96
CA LEU A 16 14.70 -13.97 -10.39
C LEU A 16 15.70 -15.04 -9.94
N ASP A 17 15.63 -16.19 -10.62
CA ASP A 17 16.38 -17.39 -10.26
C ASP A 17 17.87 -17.17 -10.55
N MET A 18 18.72 -17.65 -9.64
CA MET A 18 20.18 -17.56 -9.76
C MET A 18 20.72 -18.46 -10.89
N GLU A 19 19.89 -19.34 -11.45
CA GLU A 19 20.27 -20.41 -12.37
C GLU A 19 19.87 -20.14 -13.82
N ASP A 20 19.27 -18.99 -14.16
CA ASP A 20 19.00 -18.65 -15.56
C ASP A 20 20.34 -18.32 -16.24
N PRO A 21 20.86 -19.20 -17.13
CA PRO A 21 22.21 -19.07 -17.70
C PRO A 21 22.35 -17.90 -18.68
N ILE A 22 21.36 -17.00 -18.73
CA ILE A 22 21.23 -15.86 -19.65
C ILE A 22 21.46 -14.53 -18.92
N ILE A 23 21.56 -14.50 -17.58
CA ILE A 23 21.89 -13.26 -16.85
C ILE A 23 23.42 -13.02 -16.89
N ASP A 24 23.96 -12.82 -18.08
CA ASP A 24 25.30 -12.23 -18.30
C ASP A 24 25.24 -10.70 -18.17
N ASP A 25 24.04 -10.11 -18.26
CA ASP A 25 23.81 -8.66 -18.19
C ASP A 25 23.32 -8.23 -16.79
N GLU A 26 23.88 -7.12 -16.30
CA GLU A 26 23.49 -6.44 -15.06
C GLU A 26 22.00 -6.10 -15.06
N LYS A 27 21.27 -6.56 -14.05
CA LYS A 27 19.83 -6.31 -13.93
C LYS A 27 19.49 -5.51 -12.68
N ILE A 28 18.77 -4.42 -12.88
CA ILE A 28 18.29 -3.55 -11.80
C ILE A 28 16.82 -3.79 -11.54
N VAL A 29 16.48 -4.16 -10.31
CA VAL A 29 15.13 -4.49 -9.87
C VAL A 29 14.72 -3.57 -8.72
N LEU A 30 13.55 -2.97 -8.83
CA LEU A 30 12.94 -2.20 -7.75
C LEU A 30 11.94 -3.08 -7.00
N ILE A 31 12.14 -3.25 -5.70
CA ILE A 31 11.17 -3.86 -4.79
C ILE A 31 10.32 -2.73 -4.21
N PHE A 32 9.02 -2.81 -4.43
CA PHE A 32 8.02 -1.91 -3.86
C PHE A 32 7.18 -2.70 -2.86
N ASP A 33 7.44 -2.54 -1.57
CA ASP A 33 6.75 -3.23 -0.50
C ASP A 33 5.79 -2.28 0.23
N LEU A 34 4.49 -2.44 -0.02
CA LEU A 34 3.45 -1.67 0.66
C LEU A 34 2.58 -2.60 1.51
N GLY A 35 2.93 -2.64 2.79
CA GLY A 35 2.33 -3.52 3.79
C GLY A 35 1.08 -2.93 4.47
N GLY A 36 0.85 -3.41 5.70
CA GLY A 36 -0.25 -2.94 6.55
C GLY A 36 0.05 -1.63 7.27
N GLY A 37 1.29 -1.41 7.71
CA GLY A 37 1.69 -0.20 8.44
C GLY A 37 3.05 0.37 8.05
N THR A 38 3.75 -0.28 7.12
CA THR A 38 5.05 0.18 6.61
C THR A 38 5.06 0.14 5.10
N PHE A 39 5.90 1.02 4.56
CA PHE A 39 6.18 1.13 3.14
C PHE A 39 7.68 1.19 2.95
N ASP A 40 8.22 0.27 2.16
CA ASP A 40 9.65 0.15 1.90
C ASP A 40 9.90 0.00 0.39
N VAL A 41 10.96 0.65 -0.08
CA VAL A 41 11.45 0.60 -1.46
C VAL A 41 12.92 0.21 -1.42
N SER A 42 13.30 -0.76 -2.23
CA SER A 42 14.71 -1.15 -2.37
C SER A 42 15.08 -1.33 -3.83
N LEU A 43 16.23 -0.79 -4.22
CA LEU A 43 16.84 -1.05 -5.51
C LEU A 43 17.90 -2.13 -5.36
N LEU A 44 17.77 -3.20 -6.12
CA LEU A 44 18.72 -4.29 -6.19
C LEU A 44 19.37 -4.32 -7.55
N GLU A 45 20.67 -4.50 -7.54
CA GLU A 45 21.46 -4.92 -8.70
C GLU A 45 21.68 -6.43 -8.59
N ILE A 46 21.46 -7.13 -9.70
CA ILE A 46 21.63 -8.57 -9.84
C ILE A 46 22.61 -8.79 -10.98
N ALA A 47 23.78 -9.32 -10.65
CA ALA A 47 24.84 -9.68 -11.59
C ALA A 47 25.58 -10.91 -11.06
N ASP A 48 25.94 -11.86 -11.93
CA ASP A 48 26.68 -13.08 -11.56
C ASP A 48 26.05 -13.85 -10.38
N SER A 49 24.71 -13.92 -10.35
CA SER A 49 23.92 -14.53 -9.26
C SER A 49 24.12 -13.86 -7.87
N VAL A 50 24.72 -12.67 -7.82
CA VAL A 50 24.90 -11.85 -6.62
C VAL A 50 23.84 -10.76 -6.58
N PHE A 51 23.19 -10.62 -5.42
CA PHE A 51 22.22 -9.56 -5.15
C PHE A 51 22.90 -8.47 -4.32
N GLN A 52 23.01 -7.27 -4.88
CA GLN A 52 23.52 -6.10 -4.18
C GLN A 52 22.41 -5.06 -4.00
N VAL A 53 22.17 -4.65 -2.75
CA VAL A 53 21.26 -3.52 -2.48
C VAL A 53 21.99 -2.21 -2.79
N LYS A 54 21.44 -1.39 -3.69
CA LYS A 54 21.99 -0.08 -4.08
C LYS A 54 21.49 1.04 -3.19
N ALA A 55 20.20 1.02 -2.87
CA ALA A 55 19.58 1.95 -1.94
C ALA A 55 18.31 1.33 -1.34
N THR A 56 17.94 1.81 -0.16
CA THR A 56 16.68 1.51 0.50
C THR A 56 16.10 2.81 1.02
N ALA A 57 14.82 3.06 0.75
CA ALA A 57 14.07 4.16 1.30
C ALA A 57 12.72 3.65 1.80
N GLY A 58 12.10 4.34 2.75
CA GLY A 58 10.79 3.91 3.24
C GLY A 58 10.11 4.92 4.13
N ASP A 59 8.92 4.56 4.57
CA ASP A 59 8.13 5.23 5.59
C ASP A 59 7.54 4.17 6.54
N SER A 60 8.00 4.19 7.79
CA SER A 60 7.60 3.24 8.84
C SER A 60 6.20 3.51 9.41
N ARG A 61 5.51 4.52 8.89
CA ARG A 61 4.17 4.94 9.32
C ARG A 61 3.22 5.15 8.14
N LEU A 62 3.47 4.43 7.05
CA LEU A 62 2.63 4.46 5.86
C LEU A 62 2.29 3.04 5.44
N GLY A 63 1.01 2.69 5.41
CA GLY A 63 0.56 1.41 4.89
C GLY A 63 -0.94 1.31 4.72
N GLY A 64 -1.41 0.06 4.62
CA GLY A 64 -2.82 -0.28 4.49
C GLY A 64 -3.74 0.36 5.54
N GLU A 65 -3.28 0.48 6.77
CA GLU A 65 -4.02 1.05 7.90
C GLU A 65 -4.25 2.55 7.76
N ASP A 66 -3.34 3.28 7.11
CA ASP A 66 -3.50 4.72 6.86
C ASP A 66 -4.62 4.98 5.86
N PHE A 67 -4.74 4.13 4.83
CA PHE A 67 -5.88 4.18 3.91
C PHE A 67 -7.21 3.90 4.62
N ASP A 68 -7.20 2.95 5.57
CA ASP A 68 -8.38 2.65 6.38
C ASP A 68 -8.72 3.83 7.30
N ASN A 69 -7.72 4.49 7.89
CA ASN A 69 -7.89 5.69 8.70
C ASN A 69 -8.58 6.82 7.91
N ARG A 70 -8.14 7.10 6.67
CA ARG A 70 -8.78 8.14 5.83
C ARG A 70 -10.24 7.83 5.54
N MET A 71 -10.57 6.57 5.32
CA MET A 71 -11.97 6.14 5.15
C MET A 71 -12.77 6.32 6.44
N VAL A 72 -12.21 5.90 7.59
CA VAL A 72 -12.84 6.06 8.91
C VAL A 72 -13.14 7.53 9.17
N ASP A 73 -12.17 8.42 9.00
CA ASP A 73 -12.33 9.85 9.24
C ASP A 73 -13.43 10.45 8.36
N ASN A 74 -13.44 10.12 7.06
CA ASN A 74 -14.50 10.55 6.14
C ASN A 74 -15.89 10.08 6.62
N PHE A 75 -16.02 8.83 7.08
CA PHE A 75 -17.30 8.29 7.52
C PHE A 75 -17.71 8.71 8.93
N VAL A 76 -16.78 9.05 9.82
CA VAL A 76 -17.09 9.72 11.10
C VAL A 76 -17.77 11.06 10.82
N GLN A 77 -17.22 11.86 9.90
CA GLN A 77 -17.83 13.14 9.50
C GLN A 77 -19.18 12.94 8.81
N GLU A 78 -19.31 11.92 7.97
CA GLU A 78 -20.57 11.59 7.33
C GLU A 78 -21.65 11.14 8.32
N PHE A 79 -21.31 10.29 9.28
CA PHE A 79 -22.21 9.85 10.34
C PHE A 79 -22.71 11.05 11.16
N LYS A 80 -21.79 11.94 11.55
CA LYS A 80 -22.11 13.18 12.25
C LYS A 80 -23.07 14.06 11.45
N ARG A 81 -22.86 14.22 10.15
CA ARG A 81 -23.74 15.01 9.28
C ARG A 81 -25.12 14.36 9.09
N LYS A 82 -25.19 13.03 9.01
CA LYS A 82 -26.46 12.29 8.77
C LYS A 82 -27.32 12.14 10.02
N HIS A 83 -26.69 12.00 11.19
CA HIS A 83 -27.37 11.62 12.44
C HIS A 83 -27.19 12.63 13.58
N GLU A 84 -26.43 13.71 13.37
CA GLU A 84 -26.13 14.75 14.37
C GLU A 84 -25.47 14.18 15.65
N LYS A 85 -24.71 13.10 15.49
CA LYS A 85 -24.06 12.35 16.58
C LYS A 85 -22.56 12.21 16.34
N GLU A 86 -21.78 12.42 17.38
CA GLU A 86 -20.31 12.32 17.33
C GLU A 86 -19.85 10.96 17.84
N ILE A 87 -19.08 10.22 17.02
CA ILE A 87 -18.63 8.85 17.33
C ILE A 87 -17.12 8.74 17.58
N SER A 88 -16.36 9.82 17.35
CA SER A 88 -14.89 9.84 17.54
C SER A 88 -14.46 9.49 18.98
N GLY A 89 -15.31 9.72 19.97
CA GLY A 89 -15.07 9.34 21.36
C GLY A 89 -15.44 7.90 21.73
N ASN A 90 -15.97 7.08 20.79
CA ASN A 90 -16.44 5.73 21.07
C ASN A 90 -15.54 4.66 20.41
N PRO A 91 -14.62 4.03 21.17
CA PRO A 91 -13.69 3.03 20.62
C PRO A 91 -14.39 1.82 19.97
N ARG A 92 -15.56 1.43 20.47
CA ARG A 92 -16.31 0.29 19.93
C ARG A 92 -16.91 0.62 18.56
N ALA A 93 -17.50 1.81 18.41
CA ALA A 93 -18.02 2.30 17.14
C ALA A 93 -16.90 2.46 16.11
N LEU A 94 -15.79 3.08 16.50
CA LEU A 94 -14.62 3.26 15.63
C LEU A 94 -14.03 1.92 15.18
N ARG A 95 -13.96 0.91 16.05
CA ARG A 95 -13.48 -0.43 15.68
C ARG A 95 -14.40 -1.11 14.66
N LYS A 96 -15.72 -1.02 14.84
CA LYS A 96 -16.70 -1.53 13.86
C LYS A 96 -16.50 -0.86 12.50
N LEU A 97 -16.43 0.48 12.50
CA LEU A 97 -16.26 1.28 11.28
C LEU A 97 -14.95 0.96 10.57
N ARG A 98 -13.84 0.85 11.30
CA ARG A 98 -12.52 0.47 10.76
C ARG A 98 -12.55 -0.89 10.08
N THR A 99 -13.15 -1.90 10.72
CA THR A 99 -13.30 -3.25 10.15
C THR A 99 -14.08 -3.22 8.84
N ALA A 100 -15.14 -2.39 8.77
CA ALA A 100 -15.91 -2.22 7.55
C ALA A 100 -15.14 -1.45 6.46
N CYS A 101 -14.36 -0.45 6.83
CA CYS A 101 -13.51 0.31 5.91
C CYS A 101 -12.42 -0.58 5.28
N GLU A 102 -11.74 -1.40 6.08
CA GLU A 102 -10.73 -2.34 5.58
C GLU A 102 -11.33 -3.32 4.56
N ARG A 103 -12.53 -3.86 4.85
CA ARG A 103 -13.27 -4.72 3.92
C ARG A 103 -13.62 -3.97 2.64
N ALA A 104 -14.17 -2.76 2.76
CA ALA A 104 -14.53 -1.93 1.63
C ALA A 104 -13.31 -1.59 0.75
N LYS A 105 -12.18 -1.21 1.34
CA LYS A 105 -10.90 -1.00 0.65
C LYS A 105 -10.51 -2.23 -0.18
N ARG A 106 -10.50 -3.42 0.43
CA ARG A 106 -10.18 -4.68 -0.27
C ARG A 106 -11.13 -4.95 -1.43
N THR A 107 -12.42 -4.68 -1.26
CA THR A 107 -13.40 -4.82 -2.35
C THR A 107 -13.16 -3.81 -3.47
N LEU A 108 -12.83 -2.55 -3.14
CA LEU A 108 -12.54 -1.51 -4.12
C LEU A 108 -11.28 -1.78 -4.94
N SER A 109 -10.37 -2.64 -4.48
CA SER A 109 -9.24 -3.12 -5.28
C SER A 109 -9.68 -3.90 -6.53
N SER A 110 -10.86 -4.55 -6.51
CA SER A 110 -11.39 -5.30 -7.66
C SER A 110 -12.65 -4.69 -8.27
N THR A 111 -13.43 -3.93 -7.50
CA THR A 111 -14.68 -3.31 -7.96
C THR A 111 -14.62 -1.79 -8.00
N LYS A 112 -15.53 -1.15 -8.75
CA LYS A 112 -15.60 0.32 -8.84
C LYS A 112 -16.36 0.98 -7.70
N GLN A 113 -17.17 0.23 -6.97
CA GLN A 113 -17.96 0.70 -5.83
C GLN A 113 -18.28 -0.44 -4.88
N THR A 114 -18.58 -0.09 -3.63
CA THR A 114 -19.08 -1.02 -2.62
C THR A 114 -19.91 -0.29 -1.58
N THR A 115 -20.68 -1.04 -0.80
CA THR A 115 -21.55 -0.55 0.25
C THR A 115 -20.99 -0.95 1.60
N ILE A 116 -21.02 -0.01 2.54
CA ILE A 116 -20.71 -0.22 3.95
C ILE A 116 -22.03 -0.25 4.71
N GLU A 117 -22.27 -1.37 5.39
CA GLU A 117 -23.44 -1.61 6.21
C GLU A 117 -22.96 -2.09 7.59
N ILE A 118 -23.40 -1.39 8.64
CA ILE A 118 -23.02 -1.69 10.02
C ILE A 118 -24.24 -1.55 10.93
N ASP A 119 -24.70 -2.69 11.45
CA ASP A 119 -25.78 -2.72 12.44
C ASP A 119 -25.33 -2.11 13.78
N SER A 120 -26.20 -1.26 14.32
CA SER A 120 -26.05 -0.60 15.61
C SER A 120 -24.63 -0.04 15.77
N LEU A 121 -24.21 0.81 14.83
CA LEU A 121 -22.88 1.44 14.86
C LEU A 121 -22.72 2.25 16.14
N TYR A 122 -23.72 3.06 16.49
CA TYR A 122 -23.70 3.94 17.66
C TYR A 122 -25.11 4.20 18.19
N GLU A 123 -25.35 4.06 19.50
CA GLU A 123 -26.65 4.32 20.15
C GLU A 123 -27.87 3.65 19.49
N GLY A 124 -27.71 2.45 18.91
CA GLY A 124 -28.79 1.75 18.21
C GLY A 124 -28.99 2.19 16.76
N ILE A 125 -28.22 3.16 16.27
CA ILE A 125 -28.30 3.67 14.89
C ILE A 125 -27.47 2.78 13.98
N ASP A 126 -28.11 2.24 12.95
CA ASP A 126 -27.45 1.55 11.85
C ASP A 126 -26.76 2.55 10.92
N PHE A 127 -25.64 2.15 10.33
CA PHE A 127 -24.91 2.98 9.36
C PHE A 127 -24.88 2.31 8.00
N TYR A 128 -25.46 3.00 7.02
CA TYR A 128 -25.47 2.58 5.62
C TYR A 128 -24.92 3.68 4.72
N THR A 129 -23.89 3.36 3.96
CA THR A 129 -23.29 4.27 2.96
C THR A 129 -22.65 3.51 1.81
N THR A 130 -22.40 4.22 0.71
CA THR A 130 -21.73 3.68 -0.48
C THR A 130 -20.49 4.50 -0.77
N ILE A 131 -19.42 3.82 -1.17
CA ILE A 131 -18.17 4.46 -1.59
C ILE A 131 -17.72 3.91 -2.94
N THR A 132 -17.25 4.82 -3.79
CA THR A 132 -16.65 4.51 -5.08
C THR A 132 -15.14 4.43 -4.97
N ARG A 133 -14.50 3.68 -5.88
CA ARG A 133 -13.04 3.64 -5.99
C ARG A 133 -12.47 5.04 -6.21
N HIS A 134 -13.11 5.85 -7.05
CA HIS A 134 -12.72 7.23 -7.27
C HIS A 134 -12.65 8.03 -5.96
N ARG A 135 -13.70 7.95 -5.13
CA ARG A 135 -13.72 8.67 -3.85
C ARG A 135 -12.65 8.15 -2.89
N PHE A 136 -12.43 6.83 -2.84
CA PHE A 136 -11.33 6.25 -2.08
C PHE A 136 -9.98 6.77 -2.57
N GLU A 137 -9.77 6.87 -3.88
CA GLU A 137 -8.51 7.36 -4.44
C GLU A 137 -8.29 8.84 -4.13
N GLU A 138 -9.33 9.67 -4.21
CA GLU A 138 -9.26 11.09 -3.84
C GLU A 138 -8.89 11.29 -2.36
N LEU A 139 -9.43 10.48 -1.46
CA LEU A 139 -9.16 10.57 -0.01
C LEU A 139 -7.69 10.25 0.35
N ASN A 140 -6.98 9.56 -0.53
CA ASN A 140 -5.66 8.99 -0.26
C ASN A 140 -4.59 9.48 -1.26
N MET A 141 -4.91 10.48 -2.09
CA MET A 141 -4.01 10.93 -3.15
C MET A 141 -2.66 11.42 -2.61
N ASP A 142 -2.66 12.11 -1.47
CA ASP A 142 -1.46 12.54 -0.78
C ASP A 142 -0.58 11.36 -0.36
N LEU A 143 -1.19 10.29 0.18
CA LEU A 143 -0.48 9.09 0.56
C LEU A 143 0.10 8.34 -0.65
N PHE A 144 -0.62 8.29 -1.77
CA PHE A 144 -0.09 7.69 -3.00
C PHE A 144 1.08 8.49 -3.58
N ASN A 145 1.01 9.82 -3.57
CA ASN A 145 2.11 10.67 -4.01
C ASN A 145 3.35 10.48 -3.11
N ASN A 146 3.16 10.37 -1.79
CA ASN A 146 4.27 10.07 -0.87
C ASN A 146 4.97 8.74 -1.22
N CYS A 147 4.23 7.74 -1.71
CA CYS A 147 4.84 6.51 -2.19
C CYS A 147 5.79 6.76 -3.38
N ILE A 148 5.35 7.59 -4.33
CA ILE A 148 6.16 7.94 -5.52
C ILE A 148 7.36 8.79 -5.15
N ASP A 149 7.20 9.77 -4.26
CA ASP A 149 8.31 10.60 -3.76
C ASP A 149 9.41 9.76 -3.09
N THR A 150 9.02 8.69 -2.41
CA THR A 150 9.95 7.74 -1.78
C THR A 150 10.68 6.87 -2.82
N VAL A 151 10.00 6.45 -3.88
CA VAL A 151 10.62 5.77 -5.03
C VAL A 151 11.65 6.69 -5.68
N GLU A 152 11.30 7.95 -5.94
CA GLU A 152 12.23 8.94 -6.50
C GLU A 152 13.42 9.23 -5.57
N ARG A 153 13.19 9.26 -4.25
CA ARG A 153 14.28 9.35 -3.26
C ARG A 153 15.22 8.15 -3.34
N CYS A 154 14.69 6.93 -3.42
CA CYS A 154 15.49 5.71 -3.54
C CYS A 154 16.37 5.73 -4.80
N LEU A 155 15.80 6.13 -5.95
CA LEU A 155 16.54 6.29 -7.21
C LEU A 155 17.66 7.33 -7.10
N ARG A 156 17.38 8.49 -6.49
CA ARG A 156 18.39 9.54 -6.27
C ARG A 156 19.54 9.09 -5.37
N GLU A 157 19.24 8.39 -4.29
CA GLU A 157 20.25 7.84 -3.37
C GLU A 157 21.13 6.80 -4.07
N ALA A 158 20.54 5.98 -4.93
CA ALA A 158 21.28 5.04 -5.78
C ALA A 158 22.04 5.72 -6.94
N GLN A 159 21.79 7.02 -7.19
CA GLN A 159 22.29 7.77 -8.36
C GLN A 159 21.87 7.14 -9.70
N MET A 160 20.63 6.65 -9.77
CA MET A 160 20.10 5.93 -10.92
C MET A 160 18.92 6.65 -11.55
N ASP A 161 18.85 6.60 -12.87
CA ASP A 161 17.69 7.08 -13.64
C ASP A 161 16.59 6.02 -13.66
N LYS A 162 15.31 6.45 -13.69
CA LYS A 162 14.17 5.52 -13.74
C LYS A 162 14.21 4.56 -14.93
N SER A 163 14.84 4.97 -16.04
CA SER A 163 15.00 4.14 -17.24
C SER A 163 15.99 2.99 -17.07
N SER A 164 16.78 2.98 -16.00
CA SER A 164 17.72 1.90 -15.68
C SER A 164 17.06 0.74 -14.92
N VAL A 165 15.84 0.93 -14.40
CA VAL A 165 15.10 -0.12 -13.69
C VAL A 165 14.48 -1.06 -14.73
N HIS A 166 14.81 -2.33 -14.64
CA HIS A 166 14.37 -3.35 -15.60
C HIS A 166 13.05 -3.99 -15.17
N ASP A 167 12.89 -4.24 -13.88
CA ASP A 167 11.70 -4.85 -13.32
C ASP A 167 11.28 -4.18 -12.01
N ILE A 168 9.97 -4.23 -11.74
CA ILE A 168 9.37 -3.80 -10.47
C ILE A 168 8.68 -5.02 -9.85
N VAL A 169 9.10 -5.38 -8.65
CA VAL A 169 8.45 -6.43 -7.85
C VAL A 169 7.56 -5.78 -6.80
N LEU A 170 6.26 -6.08 -6.86
CA LEU A 170 5.27 -5.60 -5.90
C LEU A 170 5.14 -6.59 -4.75
N VAL A 171 5.37 -6.13 -3.53
CA VAL A 171 5.29 -6.90 -2.28
C VAL A 171 4.30 -6.22 -1.33
N GLY A 172 3.64 -7.00 -0.47
CA GLY A 172 2.69 -6.47 0.50
C GLY A 172 1.26 -6.33 -0.04
N GLY A 173 0.28 -6.47 0.85
CA GLY A 173 -1.13 -6.58 0.47
C GLY A 173 -1.73 -5.31 -0.12
N SER A 174 -1.19 -4.14 0.23
CA SER A 174 -1.72 -2.85 -0.20
C SER A 174 -1.29 -2.46 -1.61
N THR A 175 -0.30 -3.15 -2.20
CA THR A 175 0.04 -3.01 -3.64
C THR A 175 -1.06 -3.48 -4.58
N ARG A 176 -2.07 -4.19 -4.07
CA ARG A 176 -3.26 -4.61 -4.83
C ARG A 176 -4.22 -3.44 -5.11
N ILE A 177 -3.96 -2.25 -4.57
CA ILE A 177 -4.74 -1.05 -4.86
C ILE A 177 -4.41 -0.60 -6.30
N PRO A 178 -5.39 -0.52 -7.22
CA PRO A 178 -5.12 -0.19 -8.62
C PRO A 178 -4.40 1.14 -8.84
N LYS A 179 -4.67 2.15 -8.01
CA LYS A 179 -4.00 3.45 -8.10
C LYS A 179 -2.50 3.35 -7.85
N VAL A 180 -2.06 2.50 -6.91
CA VAL A 180 -0.64 2.27 -6.62
C VAL A 180 0.06 1.72 -7.87
N GLN A 181 -0.55 0.71 -8.50
CA GLN A 181 -0.02 0.10 -9.73
C GLN A 181 -0.03 1.03 -10.93
N GLN A 182 -0.96 1.99 -10.99
CA GLN A 182 -1.06 2.95 -12.08
C GLN A 182 0.03 4.04 -12.01
N LEU A 183 0.49 4.36 -10.80
CA LEU A 183 1.47 5.43 -10.57
C LEU A 183 2.92 4.94 -10.70
N LEU A 184 3.14 3.62 -10.61
CA LEU A 184 4.41 2.95 -10.84
C LEU A 184 4.60 2.65 -12.33
#